data_AF-A0A7W0M7N8-F1
#
_entry.id   AF-A0A7W0M7N8-F1
#
_cell.length_a   1.000
_cell.length_b   1.000
_cell.length_c   1.000
_cell.angle_alpha   90.00
_cell.angle_beta   90.00
_cell.angle_gamma   90.00
#
_symmetry.space_group_name_H-M   'P 1'
#
loop_
_entity.id
_entity.type
_entity.pdbx_description
1 polymer ?
#
loop_
_entity_poly.entity_id
_entity_poly.type
_entity_poly.pdbx_seq_one_letter_code
_entity_poly.pdbx_strand_id
1 'polypeptide(L)'
;MRRKVLSLIVLCGLAFVANAVTAEAAVKPSKTETIIMVGEMCGGCVKRITAKLEPMEGIREVRCDLKAKTVTVVPEPKMTLSPKTLWEALDSIGKTPKKLVGPSGTFTEKPKS
;
A
#
# COMPACT_ATOMS: atom_id res chain seq x y z
N MET A 1 55.03 25.26 16.59
CA MET A 1 54.59 24.58 15.35
C MET A 1 53.69 25.54 14.56
N ARG A 2 54.18 26.58 13.86
CA ARG A 2 54.59 26.65 12.43
C ARG A 2 53.63 25.87 11.50
N ARG A 3 52.56 26.46 10.96
CA ARG A 3 52.40 27.40 9.80
C ARG A 3 52.64 26.77 8.41
N LYS A 4 51.58 26.81 7.57
CA LYS A 4 51.51 26.74 6.08
C LYS A 4 51.92 25.39 5.47
N VAL A 5 51.18 24.83 4.52
CA VAL A 5 51.30 25.00 3.04
C VAL A 5 50.37 23.91 2.45
N LEU A 6 49.29 24.24 1.75
CA LEU A 6 49.19 24.62 0.33
C LEU A 6 48.68 23.43 -0.50
N SER A 7 47.49 23.64 -1.07
CA SER A 7 47.07 23.20 -2.40
C SER A 7 47.96 22.18 -3.12
N LEU A 8 47.44 20.98 -3.28
CA LEU A 8 47.72 20.12 -4.43
C LEU A 8 46.36 19.76 -5.03
N ILE A 9 45.97 20.54 -6.03
CA ILE A 9 45.00 20.15 -7.05
C ILE A 9 45.62 18.95 -7.78
N VAL A 10 44.77 18.00 -8.22
CA VAL A 10 44.76 17.36 -9.56
C VAL A 10 44.44 15.85 -9.50
N LEU A 11 43.26 15.54 -10.07
CA LEU A 11 42.86 14.32 -10.81
C LEU A 11 42.73 12.97 -10.07
N CYS A 12 41.50 12.63 -9.67
CA CYS A 12 40.74 11.46 -10.14
C CYS A 12 39.42 11.47 -9.37
N GLY A 13 38.29 11.69 -10.02
CA GLY A 13 37.53 10.56 -10.51
C GLY A 13 36.37 10.27 -9.55
N LEU A 14 35.18 10.69 -9.96
CA LEU A 14 33.86 10.19 -9.56
C LEU A 14 33.75 9.43 -8.23
N ALA A 15 33.16 10.08 -7.22
CA ALA A 15 32.25 9.41 -6.30
C ALA A 15 31.30 10.43 -5.69
N PHE A 16 30.36 10.93 -6.51
CA PHE A 16 29.15 11.57 -6.02
C PHE A 16 28.31 10.45 -5.38
N VAL A 17 28.58 10.10 -4.13
CA VAL A 17 27.76 9.13 -3.38
C VAL A 17 26.53 9.86 -2.87
N ALA A 18 25.70 10.30 -3.81
CA ALA A 18 24.31 10.60 -3.55
C ALA A 18 23.52 9.32 -3.82
N ASN A 19 23.02 8.69 -2.76
CA ASN A 19 21.63 8.26 -2.82
C ASN A 19 21.02 8.16 -1.42
N ALA A 20 20.15 9.12 -1.20
CA ALA A 20 19.12 9.11 -0.19
C ALA A 20 18.01 8.12 -0.58
N VAL A 21 17.11 7.91 0.39
CA VAL A 21 15.74 7.43 0.23
C VAL A 21 15.56 5.91 0.19
N THR A 22 15.35 5.39 1.41
CA THR A 22 14.20 4.54 1.77
C THR A 22 13.51 3.80 0.62
N ALA A 23 13.88 2.52 0.46
CA ALA A 23 12.98 1.52 -0.12
C ALA A 23 11.90 1.17 0.93
N GLU A 24 11.01 2.12 1.20
CA GLU A 24 9.70 1.79 1.75
C GLU A 24 8.94 1.09 0.61
N ALA A 25 8.50 -0.14 0.86
CA ALA A 25 7.78 -0.97 -0.10
C ALA A 25 6.50 -0.25 -0.55
N ALA A 26 6.61 0.53 -1.61
CA ALA A 26 5.47 1.10 -2.32
C ALA A 26 4.72 -0.07 -2.95
N VAL A 27 3.68 -0.55 -2.26
CA VAL A 27 2.68 -1.45 -2.84
C VAL A 27 2.00 -0.67 -3.97
N LYS A 28 2.54 -0.76 -5.19
CA LYS A 28 1.90 -0.23 -6.38
C LYS A 28 0.81 -1.25 -6.74
N PRO A 29 -0.48 -0.89 -6.66
CA PRO A 29 -1.53 -1.80 -7.12
C PRO A 29 -1.26 -2.09 -8.59
N SER A 30 -1.26 -3.37 -8.99
CA SER A 30 -1.37 -3.69 -10.41
C SER A 30 -2.70 -3.09 -10.92
N LYS A 31 -2.79 -2.74 -12.20
CA LYS A 31 -3.70 -1.74 -12.82
C LYS A 31 -5.19 -1.72 -12.39
N THR A 32 -5.69 -2.72 -11.66
CA THR A 32 -7.07 -2.86 -11.17
C THR A 32 -7.17 -3.24 -9.68
N GLU A 33 -6.06 -3.55 -9.01
CA GLU A 33 -6.06 -3.96 -7.59
C GLU A 33 -6.44 -2.82 -6.66
N THR A 34 -7.10 -3.18 -5.55
CA THR A 34 -7.43 -2.25 -4.47
C THR A 34 -6.71 -2.67 -3.20
N ILE A 35 -5.91 -1.77 -2.63
CA ILE A 35 -5.17 -1.97 -1.38
C ILE A 35 -5.85 -1.19 -0.28
N ILE A 36 -6.21 -1.88 0.79
CA ILE A 36 -6.95 -1.33 1.92
C ILE A 36 -6.09 -1.45 3.17
N MET A 37 -5.75 -0.33 3.78
CA MET A 37 -5.00 -0.29 5.03
C MET A 37 -5.97 -0.28 6.21
N VAL A 38 -5.78 -1.21 7.14
CA VAL A 38 -6.58 -1.34 8.37
C VAL A 38 -5.73 -1.03 9.60
N GLY A 39 -6.36 -0.59 10.69
CA GLY A 39 -5.64 -0.23 11.91
C GLY A 39 -5.04 -1.42 12.67
N GLU A 40 -5.86 -2.45 12.86
CA GLU A 40 -5.51 -3.67 13.60
C GLU A 40 -5.84 -4.91 12.77
N MET A 41 -4.84 -5.78 12.62
CA MET A 41 -4.94 -6.99 11.82
C MET A 41 -4.27 -8.15 12.56
N CYS A 42 -5.06 -9.17 12.90
CA CYS A 42 -4.60 -10.42 13.49
C CYS A 42 -5.12 -11.61 12.66
N GLY A 43 -4.69 -12.83 12.97
CA GLY A 43 -5.15 -14.03 12.24
C GLY A 43 -6.67 -14.19 12.21
N GLY A 44 -7.37 -13.80 13.27
CA GLY A 44 -8.84 -13.77 13.29
C GLY A 44 -9.45 -12.70 12.39
N CYS A 45 -8.79 -11.54 12.25
CA CYS A 45 -9.23 -10.49 11.34
C CYS A 45 -9.12 -10.95 9.88
N VAL A 46 -8.02 -11.62 9.52
CA VAL A 46 -7.82 -12.17 8.17
C VAL A 46 -8.97 -13.09 7.80
N LYS A 47 -9.29 -14.07 8.66
CA LYS A 47 -10.40 -14.99 8.41
C LYS A 47 -11.73 -14.26 8.18
N ARG A 48 -12.06 -13.26 9.00
CA ARG A 48 -13.31 -12.49 8.86
C ARG A 48 -13.34 -11.62 7.60
N ILE A 49 -12.22 -10.99 7.26
CA ILE A 49 -12.08 -10.16 6.07
C ILE A 49 -12.22 -11.02 4.81
N THR A 50 -11.44 -12.09 4.72
CA THR A 50 -11.47 -13.05 3.61
C THR A 50 -12.87 -13.64 3.44
N ALA A 51 -13.49 -14.14 4.50
CA ALA A 51 -14.86 -14.68 4.43
C ALA A 51 -15.94 -13.66 4.02
N LYS A 52 -15.69 -12.35 4.22
CA LYS A 52 -16.61 -11.29 3.82
C LYS A 52 -16.39 -10.83 2.38
N LEU A 53 -15.14 -10.78 1.93
CA LEU A 53 -14.76 -10.24 0.62
C LEU A 53 -14.74 -11.31 -0.48
N GLU A 54 -14.22 -12.51 -0.24
CA GLU A 54 -14.18 -13.58 -1.26
C GLU A 54 -15.53 -13.89 -1.94
N PRO A 55 -16.68 -13.92 -1.23
CA PRO A 55 -17.97 -14.18 -1.89
C PRO A 55 -18.55 -12.96 -2.63
N MET A 56 -17.91 -11.78 -2.60
CA MET A 56 -18.40 -10.61 -3.32
C MET A 56 -18.17 -10.76 -4.83
N GLU A 57 -19.16 -10.34 -5.61
CA GLU A 57 -19.10 -10.41 -7.06
C GLU A 57 -17.93 -9.60 -7.62
N GLY A 58 -17.18 -10.20 -8.53
CA GLY A 58 -16.04 -9.57 -9.20
C GLY A 58 -14.74 -9.58 -8.41
N ILE A 59 -14.68 -10.24 -7.24
CA ILE A 59 -13.43 -10.49 -6.51
C ILE A 59 -12.85 -11.84 -6.93
N ARG A 60 -11.63 -11.82 -7.45
CA ARG A 60 -10.87 -13.01 -7.82
C ARG A 60 -10.06 -13.56 -6.64
N GLU A 61 -9.43 -12.65 -5.88
CA GLU A 61 -8.53 -13.03 -4.80
C GLU A 61 -8.46 -11.95 -3.73
N VAL A 62 -8.30 -12.37 -2.47
CA VAL A 62 -8.09 -11.47 -1.32
C VAL A 62 -6.79 -11.84 -0.63
N ARG A 63 -5.81 -10.94 -0.66
CA ARG A 63 -4.52 -11.11 0.01
C ARG A 63 -4.46 -10.23 1.26
N CYS A 64 -3.94 -10.79 2.34
CA CYS A 64 -3.89 -10.14 3.64
C CYS A 64 -2.46 -10.12 4.16
N ASP A 65 -1.93 -8.94 4.44
CA ASP A 65 -0.61 -8.76 5.06
C ASP A 65 -0.75 -8.27 6.50
N LEU A 66 -0.43 -9.14 7.46
CA LEU A 66 -0.49 -8.84 8.88
C LEU A 66 0.55 -7.79 9.33
N LYS A 67 1.73 -7.76 8.70
CA LYS A 67 2.82 -6.86 9.07
C LYS A 67 2.55 -5.46 8.55
N ALA A 68 2.15 -5.36 7.28
CA ALA A 68 1.78 -4.10 6.64
C ALA A 68 0.38 -3.63 7.05
N LYS A 69 -0.42 -4.51 7.66
CA LYS A 69 -1.83 -4.26 8.02
C LYS A 69 -2.65 -3.85 6.80
N THR A 70 -2.42 -4.53 5.69
CA THR A 70 -3.06 -4.25 4.40
C THR A 70 -3.85 -5.45 3.91
N VAL A 71 -4.92 -5.15 3.19
CA VAL A 71 -5.77 -6.11 2.47
C VAL A 71 -5.72 -5.71 1.01
N THR A 72 -5.15 -6.55 0.17
CA THR A 72 -5.13 -6.36 -1.28
C THR A 72 -6.24 -7.19 -1.90
N VAL A 73 -7.14 -6.53 -2.59
CA VAL A 73 -8.26 -7.14 -3.30
C VAL A 73 -7.94 -7.12 -4.78
N VAL A 74 -7.92 -8.32 -5.38
CA VAL A 74 -7.69 -8.53 -6.81
C VAL A 74 -9.05 -8.76 -7.47
N PRO A 75 -9.50 -7.88 -8.37
CA PRO A 75 -10.74 -8.09 -9.10
C PRO A 75 -10.58 -9.10 -10.24
N GLU A 76 -11.71 -9.60 -10.74
CA GLU A 76 -11.80 -10.32 -12.01
C GLU A 76 -11.34 -9.43 -13.19
N PRO A 77 -10.76 -10.03 -14.25
CA PRO A 77 -10.25 -9.27 -15.39
C PRO A 77 -11.39 -8.51 -16.08
N LYS A 78 -11.16 -7.22 -16.38
CA LYS A 78 -12.12 -6.27 -16.96
C LYS A 78 -13.28 -5.87 -16.02
N MET A 79 -13.22 -6.20 -14.74
CA MET A 79 -14.17 -5.72 -13.74
C MET A 79 -13.51 -4.71 -12.81
N THR A 80 -14.25 -3.67 -12.42
CA THR A 80 -13.80 -2.67 -11.44
C THR A 80 -14.67 -2.77 -10.22
N LEU A 81 -14.05 -2.96 -9.06
CA LEU A 81 -14.75 -2.99 -7.79
C LEU A 81 -15.04 -1.56 -7.32
N SER A 82 -16.23 -1.35 -6.77
CA SER A 82 -16.59 -0.07 -6.17
C SER A 82 -15.84 0.12 -4.85
N PRO A 83 -15.00 1.18 -4.71
CA PRO A 83 -14.31 1.48 -3.46
C PRO A 83 -15.24 1.59 -2.25
N LYS A 84 -16.43 2.16 -2.47
CA LYS A 84 -17.48 2.29 -1.45
C LYS A 84 -17.97 0.93 -0.97
N THR A 85 -18.21 0.00 -1.90
CA THR A 85 -18.72 -1.34 -1.58
C THR A 85 -17.69 -2.13 -0.76
N LEU A 86 -16.41 -2.02 -1.11
CA LEU A 86 -15.32 -2.61 -0.31
C LEU A 86 -15.22 -1.99 1.08
N TRP A 87 -15.37 -0.66 1.18
CA TRP A 87 -15.37 0.04 2.46
C TRP A 87 -16.53 -0.40 3.35
N GLU A 88 -17.75 -0.45 2.82
CA GLU A 88 -18.95 -0.86 3.55
C GLU A 88 -18.92 -2.33 3.96
N ALA A 89 -18.38 -3.20 3.11
CA ALA A 89 -18.20 -4.62 3.45
C ALA A 89 -17.30 -4.78 4.68
N LEU A 90 -16.19 -4.04 4.74
CA LEU A 90 -15.28 -4.06 5.89
C LEU A 90 -15.88 -3.39 7.14
N ASP A 91 -16.59 -2.28 6.96
CA ASP A 91 -17.27 -1.60 8.07
C ASP A 91 -18.35 -2.49 8.71
N SER A 92 -19.08 -3.27 7.91
CA SER A 92 -20.12 -4.20 8.39
C SER A 92 -19.60 -5.32 9.29
N ILE A 93 -18.30 -5.63 9.21
CA ILE A 93 -17.64 -6.62 10.09
C ILE A 93 -16.82 -5.95 11.22
N GLY A 94 -16.97 -4.64 11.41
CA GLY A 94 -16.25 -3.85 12.41
C GLY A 94 -14.79 -3.57 12.05
N LYS A 95 -14.47 -3.55 10.75
CA LYS A 95 -13.11 -3.32 10.24
C LYS A 95 -13.05 -2.05 9.40
N THR A 96 -13.26 -0.90 10.02
CA THR A 96 -13.21 0.39 9.32
C THR A 96 -11.81 0.61 8.70
N PRO A 97 -11.72 0.78 7.37
CA PRO A 97 -10.48 1.12 6.70
C PRO A 97 -9.92 2.47 7.15
N LYS A 98 -8.60 2.58 7.22
CA LYS A 98 -7.89 3.87 7.42
C LYS A 98 -7.55 4.55 6.09
N LYS A 99 -7.27 3.74 5.07
CA LYS A 99 -6.93 4.19 3.72
C LYS A 99 -7.32 3.12 2.74
N LEU A 100 -7.86 3.51 1.60
CA LEU A 100 -8.16 2.64 0.48
C LEU A 100 -7.53 3.25 -0.77
N VAL A 101 -6.71 2.49 -1.49
CA VAL A 101 -6.03 2.90 -2.72
C VAL A 101 -6.45 1.94 -3.80
N GLY A 102 -7.16 2.42 -4.81
CA GLY A 102 -7.59 1.61 -5.94
C GLY A 102 -7.51 2.37 -7.26
N PRO A 103 -7.94 1.75 -8.37
CA PRO A 103 -7.94 2.39 -9.70
C PRO A 103 -8.80 3.67 -9.74
N SER A 104 -9.82 3.76 -8.88
CA SER A 104 -10.69 4.93 -8.77
C SER A 104 -10.10 6.08 -7.93
N GLY A 105 -8.93 5.89 -7.30
CA GLY A 105 -8.28 6.91 -6.48
C GLY A 105 -7.85 6.45 -5.09
N THR A 106 -7.41 7.41 -4.27
CA THR A 106 -7.06 7.19 -2.86
C THR A 106 -8.11 7.83 -1.96
N PHE A 107 -8.61 7.05 -1.00
CA PHE A 107 -9.66 7.44 -0.07
C PHE A 107 -9.15 7.25 1.36
N THR A 108 -9.16 8.30 2.17
CA THR A 108 -8.83 8.27 3.60
C THR A 108 -10.07 8.29 4.49
N GLU A 109 -11.23 8.46 3.89
CA GLU A 109 -12.54 8.44 4.51
C GLU A 109 -13.50 7.60 3.67
N LYS A 110 -14.67 7.27 4.23
CA LYS A 110 -15.70 6.52 3.51
C LYS A 110 -16.03 7.24 2.18
N PRO A 111 -15.81 6.59 1.01
CA PRO A 111 -16.06 7.21 -0.28
C PRO A 111 -17.53 7.61 -0.42
N LYS A 112 -17.78 8.88 -0.76
CA LYS A 112 -19.10 9.40 -1.10
C LYS A 112 -19.28 9.32 -2.63
N SER A 113 -19.78 8.16 -3.07
CA SER A 113 -20.09 7.79 -4.47
C SER A 113 -18.90 7.47 -5.36
#